data_AF-A0A4Q3E5A2-F1
#
_entry.id   AF-A0A4Q3E5A2-F1
#
_cell.length_a   1.000
_cell.length_b   1.000
_cell.length_c   1.000
_cell.angle_alpha   90.00
_cell.angle_beta   90.00
_cell.angle_gamma   90.00
#
_symmetry.space_group_name_H-M   'P 1'
#
loop_
_entity.id
_entity.type
_entity.pdbx_description
1 polymer ?
#
loop_
_entity_poly.entity_id
_entity_poly.type
_entity_poly.pdbx_seq_one_letter_code
_entity_poly.pdbx_strand_id
1 'polypeptide(L)'
;GADTSILIGILVIYGLVQFIQTYLLEPLVVGSEVNINPLFTIIAIVAGEALWGIPGMVLAIPLLGMTKIVCDHIEPLKPFGYLIGQSKKDQNSSLIDKVKGIFGKKA
;
A
#
# COMPACT_ATOMS: atom_id res chain seq x y z
N GLY A 1 41.66 -6.28 -11.39
CA GLY A 1 41.06 -7.21 -12.37
C GLY A 1 40.08 -8.13 -11.69
N ALA A 2 40.55 -8.89 -10.69
CA ALA A 2 39.71 -9.66 -9.78
C ALA A 2 38.76 -8.79 -8.93
N ASP A 3 39.15 -7.55 -8.65
CA ASP A 3 38.40 -6.60 -7.81
C ASP A 3 37.08 -6.19 -8.46
N THR A 4 37.10 -5.98 -9.78
CA THR A 4 35.92 -5.58 -10.55
C THR A 4 34.88 -6.70 -10.62
N SER A 5 35.30 -7.96 -10.75
CA SER A 5 34.39 -9.12 -10.73
C SER A 5 33.70 -9.31 -9.38
N ILE A 6 34.40 -9.04 -8.28
CA ILE A 6 33.82 -9.14 -6.93
C ILE A 6 32.80 -8.01 -6.71
N LEU A 7 33.12 -6.78 -7.13
CA LEU A 7 32.19 -5.65 -7.05
C LEU A 7 30.91 -5.90 -7.85
N ILE A 8 31.04 -6.45 -9.06
CA ILE A 8 29.89 -6.82 -9.90
C ILE A 8 29.06 -7.92 -9.21
N GLY A 9 29.70 -8.93 -8.62
CA GLY A 9 29.01 -9.99 -7.86
C GLY A 9 28.19 -9.44 -6.69
N ILE A 10 28.77 -8.54 -5.90
CA ILE A 10 28.06 -7.87 -4.79
C ILE A 10 26.87 -7.07 -5.30
N LEU A 11 27.05 -6.29 -6.38
CA LEU A 11 26.01 -5.44 -6.94
C LEU A 11 24.83 -6.27 -7.46
N VAL A 12 25.11 -7.40 -8.13
CA VAL A 12 24.08 -8.32 -8.64
C VAL A 12 23.31 -8.97 -7.49
N ILE A 13 24.01 -9.52 -6.49
CA ILE A 13 23.37 -10.19 -5.35
C ILE A 13 22.55 -9.18 -4.54
N TYR A 14 23.11 -8.01 -4.25
CA TYR A 14 22.42 -6.96 -3.53
C TYR A 14 21.20 -6.45 -4.29
N GLY A 15 21.32 -6.21 -5.61
CA GLY A 15 20.19 -5.81 -6.44
C GLY A 15 19.07 -6.84 -6.45
N LEU A 16 19.41 -8.13 -6.48
CA LEU A 16 18.43 -9.22 -6.46
C LEU A 16 17.71 -9.32 -5.12
N VAL A 17 18.45 -9.21 -4.01
CA VAL A 17 17.88 -9.15 -2.65
C VAL A 17 16.99 -7.92 -2.51
N GLN A 18 17.45 -6.74 -2.94
CA GLN A 18 16.70 -5.49 -2.86
C GLN A 18 15.41 -5.56 -3.67
N PHE A 19 15.46 -6.15 -4.87
CA PHE A 19 14.28 -6.34 -5.70
C PHE A 19 13.24 -7.21 -4.99
N ILE A 20 13.66 -8.35 -4.42
CA ILE A 20 12.76 -9.22 -3.66
C ILE A 20 12.20 -8.49 -2.43
N GLN A 21 13.06 -7.81 -1.66
CA GLN A 21 12.69 -7.07 -0.46
C GLN A 21 11.63 -6.01 -0.76
N THR A 22 11.90 -5.13 -1.72
CA THR A 22 11.06 -3.96 -2.01
C THR A 22 9.80 -4.32 -2.79
N TYR A 23 9.85 -5.28 -3.73
CA TYR A 23 8.67 -5.60 -4.55
C TYR A 23 7.78 -6.70 -3.98
N LEU A 24 8.31 -7.61 -3.14
CA LEU A 24 7.53 -8.73 -2.60
C LEU A 24 7.36 -8.66 -1.09
N LEU A 25 8.46 -8.50 -0.34
CA LEU A 25 8.38 -8.58 1.12
C LEU A 25 7.69 -7.35 1.72
N GLU A 26 8.04 -6.14 1.27
CA GLU A 26 7.38 -4.91 1.72
C GLU A 26 5.85 -4.97 1.57
N PRO A 27 5.26 -5.19 0.39
CA PRO A 27 3.80 -5.23 0.27
C PRO A 27 3.17 -6.41 1.00
N LEU A 28 3.85 -7.55 1.11
CA LEU A 28 3.36 -8.72 1.83
C LEU A 28 3.32 -8.50 3.35
N VAL A 29 4.27 -7.75 3.89
CA VAL A 29 4.34 -7.43 5.32
C VAL A 29 3.46 -6.23 5.68
N VAL A 30 3.41 -5.19 4.84
CA VAL A 30 2.72 -3.93 5.16
C VAL A 30 1.26 -3.87 4.72
N GLY A 31 0.78 -4.80 3.88
CA GLY A 31 -0.64 -5.03 3.58
C GLY A 31 -1.36 -3.88 2.86
N SER A 32 -2.25 -4.19 1.92
CA SER A 32 -2.94 -3.22 1.04
C SER A 32 -4.04 -2.39 1.72
N GLU A 33 -3.88 -2.00 2.98
CA GLU A 33 -4.94 -1.44 3.82
C GLU A 33 -5.06 0.09 3.75
N VAL A 34 -4.56 0.71 2.69
CA VAL A 34 -4.61 2.16 2.51
C VAL A 34 -5.74 2.57 1.55
N ASN A 35 -6.95 2.05 1.78
CA ASN A 35 -8.16 2.48 1.07
C ASN A 35 -8.67 3.80 1.69
N ILE A 36 -8.27 4.95 1.14
CA ILE A 36 -8.55 6.28 1.70
C ILE A 36 -9.47 7.10 0.79
N ASN A 37 -10.42 7.81 1.39
CA ASN A 37 -11.34 8.69 0.70
C ASN A 37 -10.61 9.90 0.07
N PRO A 38 -10.79 10.21 -1.23
CA PRO A 38 -10.14 11.32 -1.92
C PRO A 38 -10.25 12.67 -1.21
N LEU A 39 -11.36 12.93 -0.50
CA LEU A 39 -11.51 14.15 0.29
C LEU A 39 -10.40 14.29 1.34
N PHE A 40 -10.14 13.24 2.11
CA PHE A 40 -9.09 13.25 3.14
C PHE A 40 -7.70 13.31 2.54
N THR A 41 -7.49 12.70 1.37
CA THR A 41 -6.23 12.82 0.62
C THR A 41 -5.96 14.28 0.23
N ILE A 42 -6.96 14.99 -0.29
CA ILE A 42 -6.83 16.41 -0.64
C ILE A 42 -6.52 17.25 0.61
N ILE A 43 -7.26 17.04 1.70
CA ILE A 43 -7.03 17.76 2.96
C ILE A 43 -5.61 17.53 3.47
N ALA A 44 -5.12 16.28 3.45
CA ALA A 44 -3.77 15.94 3.88
C ALA A 44 -2.69 16.57 2.99
N ILE A 45 -2.90 16.62 1.68
CA ILE A 45 -1.96 17.27 0.74
C ILE A 45 -1.90 18.76 1.00
N VAL A 46 -3.04 19.44 1.16
CA VAL A 46 -3.10 20.89 1.47
C VAL A 46 -2.46 21.18 2.83
N ALA A 47 -2.70 20.33 3.83
CA ALA A 47 -2.06 20.45 5.14
C ALA A 47 -0.54 20.23 5.05
N GLY A 48 -0.10 19.23 4.28
CA GLY A 48 1.32 18.96 4.04
C GLY A 48 2.02 20.11 3.32
N GLU A 49 1.37 20.66 2.29
CA GLU A 49 1.81 21.88 1.60
C GLU A 49 1.99 23.04 2.59
N ALA A 50 1.00 23.30 3.44
CA ALA A 50 1.06 24.40 4.39
C ALA A 50 2.17 24.23 5.44
N LEU A 51 2.51 22.99 5.82
CA LEU A 51 3.54 22.70 6.81
C LEU A 51 4.97 22.78 6.25
N TRP A 52 5.24 22.20 5.08
CA TRP A 52 6.60 22.08 4.53
C TRP A 52 6.67 22.26 3.00
N GLY A 53 5.59 22.68 2.34
CA GLY A 53 5.54 22.84 0.89
C GLY A 53 5.59 21.50 0.15
N ILE A 54 6.42 21.43 -0.90
CA ILE A 54 6.49 20.28 -1.81
C ILE A 54 6.83 18.96 -1.09
N PRO A 55 7.85 18.88 -0.20
CA PRO A 55 8.09 17.67 0.59
C PRO A 55 6.89 17.21 1.40
N GLY A 56 6.13 18.16 1.97
CA GLY A 56 4.93 17.86 2.76
C GLY A 56 3.81 17.24 1.92
N MET A 57 3.63 17.69 0.67
CA MET A 57 2.69 17.07 -0.26
C MET A 57 3.05 15.60 -0.57
N VAL A 58 4.33 15.31 -0.78
CA VAL A 58 4.80 13.93 -1.07
C VAL A 58 4.59 13.02 0.13
N LEU A 59 4.85 13.52 1.34
CA LEU A 59 4.68 12.77 2.58
C LEU A 59 3.21 12.64 3.03
N ALA A 60 2.30 13.45 2.49
CA ALA A 60 0.90 13.46 2.90
C ALA A 60 0.22 12.08 2.72
N ILE A 61 0.44 11.43 1.58
CA ILE A 61 -0.15 10.11 1.28
C ILE A 61 0.32 9.02 2.25
N PRO A 62 1.63 8.78 2.44
CA PRO A 62 2.09 7.75 3.38
C PRO A 62 1.69 8.06 4.83
N LEU A 63 1.77 9.33 5.27
CA LEU A 63 1.35 9.72 6.62
C LEU A 63 -0.15 9.49 6.86
N LEU A 64 -0.98 9.84 5.88
CA LEU A 64 -2.42 9.61 5.97
C LEU A 64 -2.73 8.11 6.00
N GLY A 65 -1.95 7.30 5.26
CA GLY A 65 -2.03 5.83 5.33
C GLY A 65 -1.68 5.24 6.67
N MET A 66 -0.57 5.67 7.27
CA MET A 66 -0.19 5.27 8.62
C MET A 66 -1.27 5.66 9.64
N THR A 67 -1.78 6.89 9.56
CA THR A 67 -2.85 7.38 10.44
C THR A 67 -4.10 6.52 10.31
N LYS A 68 -4.51 6.18 9.08
CA LYS A 68 -5.66 5.32 8.83
C LYS A 68 -5.47 3.91 9.40
N ILE A 69 -4.30 3.29 9.20
CA ILE A 69 -3.96 1.97 9.76
C ILE A 69 -4.03 1.99 11.29
N VAL A 70 -3.50 3.04 11.93
CA VAL A 70 -3.56 3.20 13.39
C VAL A 70 -4.99 3.37 13.87
N CYS A 71 -5.82 4.17 13.19
CA CYS A 71 -7.24 4.32 13.51
C CYS A 71 -8.02 3.01 13.35
N ASP A 72 -7.68 2.19 12.35
CA ASP A 72 -8.33 0.90 12.11
C ASP A 72 -7.93 -0.15 13.15
N HIS A 73 -6.72 -0.06 13.71
CA HIS A 73 -6.21 -1.00 14.72
C HIS A 73 -6.67 -0.69 16.16
N ILE A 74 -7.05 0.55 16.44
CA ILE A 74 -7.46 1.00 17.78
C ILE A 74 -8.99 1.05 17.85
N GLU A 75 -9.60 0.15 18.65
CA GLU A 75 -11.06 0.02 18.80
C GLU A 75 -11.83 1.33 19.04
N PRO A 76 -11.40 2.26 19.91
CA PRO A 76 -12.09 3.54 20.09
C PRO A 76 -11.91 4.52 18.91
N LEU A 77 -10.89 4.38 18.06
CA LEU A 77 -10.64 5.27 16.90
C LEU A 77 -11.18 4.70 15.57
N LYS A 78 -11.68 3.47 15.58
CA LYS A 78 -12.35 2.83 14.46
C LYS A 78 -13.42 3.69 13.75
N PRO A 79 -14.28 4.49 14.42
CA PRO A 79 -15.20 5.38 13.71
C PRO A 79 -14.50 6.46 12.89
N PHE A 80 -13.35 6.98 13.35
CA PHE A 80 -12.55 7.92 12.56
C PHE A 80 -11.88 7.21 11.37
N GLY A 81 -11.38 5.99 11.57
CA GLY A 81 -10.85 5.15 10.49
C GLY A 81 -11.89 4.88 9.40
N TYR A 82 -13.15 4.64 9.78
CA TYR A 82 -14.26 4.45 8.84
C TYR A 82 -14.61 5.72 8.04
N LEU A 83 -14.47 6.91 8.62
CA LEU A 83 -14.72 8.18 7.92
C LEU A 83 -13.58 8.52 6.93
N ILE A 84 -12.34 8.22 7.32
CA ILE A 84 -11.14 8.42 6.50
C ILE A 84 -11.08 7.37 5.38
N GLY A 85 -11.50 6.14 5.66
CA GLY A 85 -11.48 5.02 4.73
C GLY A 85 -12.60 5.06 3.69
N GLN A 86 -12.37 4.45 2.52
CA GLN A 86 -13.48 4.18 1.59
C GLN A 86 -14.17 2.86 1.93
N SER A 87 -15.50 2.86 1.84
CA SER A 87 -16.31 1.64 1.96
C SER A 87 -15.84 0.62 0.92
N LYS A 88 -15.36 -0.53 1.40
CA LYS A 88 -14.86 -1.65 0.60
C LYS A 88 -15.92 -2.06 -0.43
N LYS A 89 -15.74 -1.65 -1.69
CA LYS A 89 -16.46 -2.27 -2.81
C LYS A 89 -15.74 -3.58 -3.09
N ASP A 90 -16.24 -4.67 -2.51
CA ASP A 90 -15.76 -6.03 -2.81
C ASP A 90 -15.87 -6.29 -4.32
N GLN A 91 -14.78 -6.04 -5.04
CA GLN A 91 -14.65 -6.34 -6.47
C GLN A 91 -14.27 -7.82 -6.69
N ASN A 92 -13.93 -8.54 -5.61
CA ASN A 92 -13.48 -9.93 -5.65
C ASN A 92 -14.64 -10.93 -5.85
N SER A 93 -15.88 -10.58 -5.49
CA SER A 93 -17.04 -11.46 -5.77
C SER A 93 -17.25 -11.68 -7.28
N SER A 94 -17.04 -10.65 -8.11
CA SER A 94 -17.35 -10.74 -9.54
C SER A 94 -16.46 -11.71 -10.32
N LEU A 95 -15.20 -11.90 -9.91
CA LEU A 95 -14.29 -12.84 -10.58
C LEU A 95 -14.46 -14.27 -10.08
N ILE A 96 -14.63 -14.46 -8.77
CA ILE A 96 -14.86 -15.79 -8.18
C ILE A 96 -16.21 -16.35 -8.65
N ASP A 97 -17.25 -15.52 -8.73
CA ASP A 97 -18.58 -15.94 -9.20
C ASP A 97 -18.58 -16.33 -10.69
N LYS A 98 -17.82 -15.61 -11.53
CA LYS A 98 -17.66 -15.96 -12.95
C LYS A 98 -16.91 -17.27 -13.15
N VAL A 99 -15.83 -17.50 -12.41
CA VAL A 99 -15.03 -18.73 -12.51
C VAL A 99 -15.83 -19.93 -12.00
N LYS A 100 -16.55 -19.77 -10.88
CA LYS A 100 -17.41 -20.83 -10.32
C LYS A 100 -18.56 -21.18 -11.28
N GLY A 101 -19.11 -20.20 -11.99
CA GLY A 101 -20.13 -20.43 -13.04
C GLY A 101 -19.62 -21.21 -14.26
N ILE A 102 -18.34 -21.07 -14.62
CA ILE A 102 -17.71 -21.82 -15.72
C ILE A 102 -17.34 -23.25 -15.28
N PHE A 103 -16.81 -23.41 -14.07
CA PHE A 103 -16.39 -24.72 -13.55
C PHE A 103 -17.54 -25.59 -13.02
N GLY A 104 -18.65 -24.99 -12.60
CA GLY A 104 -19.77 -25.69 -11.96
C GLY A 104 -20.74 -26.42 -12.90
N LYS A 105 -20.57 -26.36 -14.23
CA LYS A 105 -21.55 -26.90 -15.20
C LYS A 105 -21.21 -28.28 -15.77
N LYS A 106 -20.45 -29.10 -15.05
CA LYS A 106 -20.25 -30.53 -15.37
C LYS A 106 -20.39 -31.40 -14.11
N ALA A 107 -21.64 -31.67 -13.75
CA ALA A 107 -22.10 -32.90 -13.08
C ALA A 107 -23.62 -32.98 -13.28
#